data_AF-A0A2M6YZ04-F1
#
_entry.id   AF-A0A2M6YZ04-F1
#
_cell.length_a   1.000
_cell.length_b   1.000
_cell.length_c   1.000
_cell.angle_alpha   90.00
_cell.angle_beta   90.00
_cell.angle_gamma   90.00
#
_symmetry.space_group_name_H-M   'P 1'
#
loop_
_entity.id
_entity.type
_entity.pdbx_description
1 polymer ?
#
loop_
_entity_poly.entity_id
_entity_poly.type
_entity_poly.pdbx_seq_one_letter_code
_entity_poly.pdbx_strand_id
1 'polypeptide(L)'
;MINYIKADSNYLPGNKMKILRREGDEEKEIDPKTVKWPDVRPEDIDFTLRQEPGPLNILGRVKFIVPNKYDVYLHDTPYKEDFAKLLRTFSHGCIRLEKPFDLAEYLLRDVPGWTRQRMDTVIARIEERTVSLKEPVPVHVVYFSTWKARDGSDEFRQDIYGLDERVNAALVSSPQDSSH
;
A
#
# COMPACT_ATOMS: atom_id res chain seq x y z
N MET A 1 -3.27 -5.87 15.22
CA MET A 1 -1.89 -5.49 15.63
C MET A 1 -1.77 -5.27 17.13
N ILE A 2 -2.51 -4.31 17.72
CA ILE A 2 -2.44 -4.01 19.17
C ILE A 2 -2.60 -5.24 20.07
N ASN A 3 -3.53 -6.15 19.76
CA ASN A 3 -3.69 -7.40 20.53
C ASN A 3 -2.44 -8.30 20.52
N TYR A 4 -1.68 -8.32 19.42
CA TYR A 4 -0.42 -9.07 19.37
C TYR A 4 0.66 -8.43 20.25
N ILE A 5 0.71 -7.09 20.27
CA ILE A 5 1.64 -6.35 21.15
C ILE A 5 1.28 -6.56 22.62
N LYS A 6 -0.03 -6.55 22.95
CA LYS A 6 -0.51 -6.85 24.32
C LYS A 6 -0.16 -8.26 24.77
N ALA A 7 -0.18 -9.24 23.85
CA ALA A 7 0.08 -10.64 24.14
C ALA A 7 1.58 -10.97 24.21
N ASP A 8 2.43 -10.23 23.48
CA ASP A 8 3.86 -10.48 23.37
C ASP A 8 4.66 -9.18 23.38
N SER A 9 5.39 -8.94 24.47
CA SER A 9 6.27 -7.78 24.64
C SER A 9 7.46 -7.77 23.66
N ASN A 10 7.79 -8.91 23.07
CA ASN A 10 8.80 -9.03 22.01
C ASN A 10 8.24 -8.78 20.61
N TYR A 11 6.94 -8.55 20.46
CA TYR A 11 6.33 -8.33 19.15
C TYR A 11 6.97 -7.15 18.41
N LEU A 12 7.12 -5.99 19.06
CA LEU A 12 7.69 -4.80 18.42
C LEU A 12 9.19 -4.97 18.10
N PRO A 13 10.07 -5.37 19.05
CA PRO A 13 11.49 -5.64 18.73
C PRO A 13 11.67 -6.74 17.68
N GLY A 14 10.90 -7.83 17.78
CA GLY A 14 10.99 -8.97 16.87
C GLY A 14 10.57 -8.64 15.44
N ASN A 15 9.63 -7.69 15.27
CA ASN A 15 9.19 -7.21 13.96
C ASN A 15 9.92 -5.93 13.50
N LYS A 16 10.94 -5.47 14.24
CA LYS A 16 11.66 -4.20 13.99
C LYS A 16 10.73 -3.01 13.87
N MET A 17 9.82 -2.88 14.82
CA MET A 17 8.83 -1.81 14.85
C MET A 17 9.15 -0.80 15.94
N LYS A 18 8.96 0.47 15.59
CA LYS A 18 9.11 1.63 16.46
C LYS A 18 7.77 2.29 16.69
N ILE A 19 7.68 3.01 17.81
CA ILE A 19 6.52 3.82 18.16
C ILE A 19 6.94 5.27 18.04
N LEU A 20 6.18 6.04 17.27
CA LEU A 20 6.43 7.44 17.01
C LEU A 20 5.25 8.25 17.48
N ARG A 21 5.47 9.23 18.36
CA ARG A 21 4.45 10.20 18.76
C ARG A 21 4.76 11.53 18.09
N ARG A 22 3.73 12.16 17.55
CA ARG A 22 3.86 13.50 16.96
C ARG A 22 3.91 14.53 18.08
N GLU A 23 4.99 15.31 18.12
CA GLU A 23 5.19 16.43 19.03
C GLU A 23 5.39 17.69 18.15
N GLY A 24 4.30 18.41 17.87
CA GLY A 24 4.31 19.52 16.91
C GLY A 24 4.51 19.05 15.47
N ASP A 25 5.60 19.49 14.83
CA ASP A 25 5.98 19.11 13.47
C ASP A 25 6.98 17.95 13.42
N GLU A 26 7.43 17.46 14.58
CA GLU A 26 8.39 16.36 14.67
C GLU A 26 7.74 15.06 15.15
N GLU A 27 8.29 13.94 14.71
CA GLU A 27 7.97 12.62 15.24
C GLU A 27 9.07 12.18 16.19
N LYS A 28 8.70 11.87 17.43
CA LYS A 28 9.63 11.39 18.45
C LYS A 28 9.41 9.92 18.72
N GLU A 29 10.50 9.16 18.73
CA GLU A 29 10.47 7.76 19.13
C GLU A 29 10.20 7.63 20.63
N ILE A 30 9.22 6.82 20.99
CA ILE A 30 8.90 6.49 22.39
C ILE A 30 9.24 5.03 22.68
N ASP A 31 9.78 4.78 23.87
CA ASP A 31 10.13 3.41 24.30
C ASP A 31 8.84 2.59 24.48
N PRO A 32 8.66 1.46 23.76
CA PRO A 32 7.55 0.55 23.94
C PRO A 32 7.28 0.12 25.38
N LYS A 33 8.30 0.10 26.23
CA LYS A 33 8.18 -0.29 27.65
C LYS A 33 7.48 0.77 28.50
N THR A 34 7.45 2.02 28.05
CA THR A 34 6.74 3.10 28.76
C THR A 34 5.24 3.11 28.48
N VAL A 35 4.79 2.35 27.47
CA VAL A 35 3.37 2.24 27.10
C VAL A 35 2.71 1.16 27.94
N LYS A 36 1.60 1.51 28.60
CA LYS A 36 0.76 0.54 29.35
C LYS A 36 -0.16 -0.22 28.39
N TRP A 37 0.41 -1.18 27.66
CA TRP A 37 -0.29 -1.94 26.62
C TRP A 37 -1.67 -2.51 27.01
N PRO A 38 -1.88 -3.09 28.21
CA PRO A 38 -3.19 -3.60 28.60
C PRO A 38 -4.30 -2.54 28.52
N ASP A 39 -3.97 -1.29 28.83
CA ASP A 39 -4.91 -0.17 28.92
C ASP A 39 -5.14 0.53 27.57
N VAL A 40 -4.29 0.27 26.55
CA VAL A 40 -4.40 0.90 25.23
C VAL A 40 -5.69 0.49 24.54
N ARG A 41 -6.52 1.46 24.17
CA ARG A 41 -7.72 1.26 23.34
C ARG A 41 -7.46 1.80 21.93
N PRO A 42 -7.97 1.16 20.87
CA PRO A 42 -7.77 1.63 19.49
C PRO A 42 -8.17 3.09 19.27
N GLU A 43 -9.21 3.55 19.97
CA GLU A 43 -9.75 4.90 19.88
C GLU A 43 -8.83 5.97 20.50
N ASP A 44 -7.96 5.57 21.44
CA ASP A 44 -7.10 6.45 22.23
C ASP A 44 -5.65 6.48 21.70
N ILE A 45 -5.38 5.86 20.56
CA ILE A 45 -4.02 5.78 20.01
C ILE A 45 -3.61 7.13 19.43
N ASP A 46 -2.65 7.76 20.08
CA ASP A 46 -2.05 9.05 19.70
C ASP A 46 -0.65 8.89 19.07
N PHE A 47 -0.26 7.67 18.74
CA PHE A 47 1.05 7.32 18.20
C PHE A 47 0.95 6.48 16.92
N THR A 48 2.01 6.52 16.13
CA THR A 48 2.16 5.72 14.91
C THR A 48 3.10 4.55 15.17
N LEU A 49 2.73 3.38 14.67
CA LEU A 49 3.62 2.22 14.61
C LEU A 49 4.32 2.21 13.25
N ARG A 50 5.64 2.24 13.24
CA ARG A 50 6.45 2.23 12.02
C ARG A 50 7.39 1.04 12.02
N GLN A 51 7.29 0.20 10.98
CA GLN A 51 8.26 -0.85 10.75
C GLN A 51 9.50 -0.28 10.05
N GLU A 52 10.69 -0.60 10.56
CA GLU A 52 11.94 -0.14 9.99
C GLU A 52 12.21 -0.76 8.61
N PRO A 53 13.04 -0.11 7.77
CA PRO A 53 13.51 -0.70 6.52
C PRO A 53 14.18 -2.06 6.76
N GLY A 54 13.87 -3.04 5.89
CA GLY A 54 14.45 -4.37 6.01
C GLY A 54 13.77 -5.42 5.13
N PRO A 55 14.30 -6.66 5.09
CA PRO A 55 13.75 -7.74 4.28
C PRO A 55 12.36 -8.20 4.72
N LEU A 56 11.96 -7.92 5.96
CA LEU A 56 10.65 -8.27 6.52
C LEU A 56 9.67 -7.11 6.49
N ASN A 57 10.05 -5.96 5.92
CA ASN A 57 9.15 -4.82 5.84
C ASN A 57 7.96 -5.17 4.95
N ILE A 58 6.74 -5.03 5.46
CA ILE A 58 5.51 -5.40 4.72
C ILE A 58 5.27 -4.53 3.48
N LEU A 59 5.89 -3.35 3.42
CA LEU A 59 5.89 -2.47 2.25
C LEU A 59 7.00 -2.83 1.24
N GLY A 60 7.77 -3.88 1.52
CA GLY A 60 8.92 -4.31 0.74
C GLY A 60 10.05 -3.29 0.75
N ARG A 61 10.80 -3.20 -0.36
CA ARG A 61 12.00 -2.34 -0.46
C ARG A 61 11.77 -1.07 -1.28
N VAL A 62 10.59 -0.88 -1.84
CA VAL A 62 10.21 0.35 -2.55
C VAL A 62 8.70 0.59 -2.40
N LYS A 63 8.34 1.86 -2.20
CA LYS A 63 6.95 2.35 -2.21
C LYS A 63 6.85 3.56 -3.13
N PHE A 64 5.70 3.71 -3.77
CA PHE A 64 5.35 4.82 -4.64
C PHE A 64 4.24 5.60 -3.96
N ILE A 65 4.53 6.86 -3.65
CA ILE A 65 3.56 7.76 -3.03
C ILE A 65 2.64 8.29 -4.11
N VAL A 66 1.34 8.01 -3.96
CA VAL A 66 0.28 8.58 -4.80
C VAL A 66 -0.53 9.50 -3.92
N PRO A 67 -0.48 10.83 -4.10
CA PRO A 67 -1.28 11.73 -3.29
C PRO A 67 -2.78 11.41 -3.39
N ASN A 68 -3.40 10.97 -2.30
CA ASN A 68 -4.83 10.68 -2.23
C ASN A 68 -5.34 10.77 -0.78
N LYS A 69 -6.66 10.89 -0.61
CA LYS A 69 -7.31 11.04 0.70
C LYS A 69 -7.48 9.73 1.50
N TYR A 70 -7.02 8.61 0.95
CA TYR A 70 -7.24 7.27 1.50
C TYR A 70 -5.94 6.61 1.99
N ASP A 71 -4.83 7.36 1.98
CA ASP A 71 -3.49 6.85 2.33
C ASP A 71 -3.11 5.57 1.60
N VAL A 72 -3.54 5.43 0.33
CA VAL A 72 -3.23 4.28 -0.52
C VAL A 72 -1.89 4.49 -1.23
N TYR A 73 -1.03 3.48 -1.19
CA TYR A 73 0.27 3.47 -1.87
C TYR A 73 0.38 2.28 -2.82
N LEU A 74 1.25 2.40 -3.82
CA LEU A 74 1.74 1.24 -4.56
C LEU A 74 3.06 0.82 -3.92
N HIS A 75 3.28 -0.48 -3.69
CA HIS A 75 4.48 -0.90 -2.98
C HIS A 75 4.93 -2.32 -3.32
N ASP A 76 6.16 -2.62 -2.96
CA ASP A 76 6.75 -3.96 -2.98
C ASP A 76 6.20 -4.84 -1.84
N THR A 77 6.51 -6.12 -1.82
CA THR A 77 6.12 -7.04 -0.74
C THR A 77 7.17 -8.13 -0.60
N PRO A 78 7.51 -8.57 0.62
CA PRO A 78 8.37 -9.74 0.81
C PRO A 78 7.67 -11.03 0.37
N TYR A 79 6.33 -11.05 0.37
CA TYR A 79 5.49 -12.18 -0.03
C TYR A 79 5.26 -12.20 -1.54
N LYS A 80 6.27 -12.60 -2.32
CA LYS A 80 6.21 -12.65 -3.79
C LYS A 80 5.33 -13.78 -4.30
N GLU A 81 5.25 -14.87 -3.55
CA GLU A 81 4.43 -16.04 -3.80
C GLU A 81 2.92 -15.72 -3.86
N ASP A 82 2.47 -14.62 -3.23
CA ASP A 82 1.07 -14.18 -3.30
C ASP A 82 0.63 -13.81 -4.73
N PHE A 83 1.58 -13.46 -5.61
CA PHE A 83 1.31 -13.21 -7.02
C PHE A 83 1.11 -14.50 -7.85
N ALA A 84 1.14 -15.68 -7.24
CA ALA A 84 0.69 -16.91 -7.90
C ALA A 84 -0.79 -17.22 -7.61
N LYS A 85 -1.42 -16.52 -6.65
CA LYS A 85 -2.80 -16.81 -6.23
C LYS A 85 -3.84 -16.31 -7.24
N LEU A 86 -4.94 -17.06 -7.36
CA LEU A 86 -6.08 -16.72 -8.23
C LEU A 86 -6.84 -15.49 -7.72
N LEU A 87 -7.15 -15.46 -6.42
CA LEU A 87 -7.70 -14.29 -5.72
C LEU A 87 -6.56 -13.55 -5.02
N ARG A 88 -6.52 -12.22 -5.14
CA ARG A 88 -5.44 -11.37 -4.61
C ARG A 88 -5.95 -10.22 -3.75
N THR A 89 -7.09 -10.42 -3.09
CA THR A 89 -7.79 -9.41 -2.27
C THR A 89 -7.22 -9.29 -0.85
N PHE A 90 -5.96 -9.69 -0.63
CA PHE A 90 -5.37 -9.82 0.71
C PHE A 90 -4.79 -8.52 1.29
N SER A 91 -4.96 -7.38 0.62
CA SER A 91 -4.41 -6.11 1.11
C SER A 91 -5.46 -5.30 1.88
N HIS A 92 -5.00 -4.63 2.93
CA HIS A 92 -5.82 -3.74 3.74
C HIS A 92 -6.04 -2.36 3.06
N GLY A 93 -5.97 -2.31 1.71
CA GLY A 93 -6.20 -1.10 0.90
C GLY A 93 -5.03 -0.64 0.04
N CYS A 94 -3.78 -0.99 0.36
CA CYS A 94 -2.61 -0.66 -0.49
C CYS A 94 -2.43 -1.65 -1.65
N ILE A 95 -1.82 -1.19 -2.75
CA ILE A 95 -1.67 -1.96 -3.99
C ILE A 95 -0.25 -2.55 -4.06
N ARG A 96 -0.14 -3.88 -3.96
CA ARG A 96 1.15 -4.58 -4.11
C ARG A 96 1.50 -4.76 -5.58
N LEU A 97 2.77 -4.54 -5.92
CA LEU A 97 3.30 -4.71 -7.27
C LEU A 97 4.16 -5.97 -7.38
N GLU A 98 3.97 -6.73 -8.46
CA GLU A 98 4.77 -7.94 -8.74
C GLU A 98 6.20 -7.56 -9.12
N LYS A 99 6.33 -6.55 -9.99
CA LYS A 99 7.61 -6.02 -10.52
C LYS A 99 7.84 -4.56 -10.12
N PRO A 100 7.96 -4.26 -8.81
CA PRO A 100 8.08 -2.89 -8.33
C PRO A 100 9.41 -2.24 -8.73
N PHE A 101 10.50 -3.00 -8.80
CA PHE A 101 11.81 -2.45 -9.18
C PHE A 101 11.89 -2.09 -10.66
N ASP A 102 11.20 -2.83 -11.52
CA ASP A 102 11.12 -2.52 -12.95
C ASP A 102 10.32 -1.22 -13.16
N LEU A 103 9.26 -1.01 -12.37
CA LEU A 103 8.54 0.27 -12.35
C LEU A 103 9.43 1.40 -11.81
N ALA A 104 10.16 1.19 -10.73
CA ALA A 104 11.08 2.19 -10.17
C ALA A 104 12.17 2.58 -11.19
N GLU A 105 12.77 1.60 -11.85
CA GLU A 105 13.76 1.80 -12.91
C GLU A 105 13.18 2.61 -14.07
N TYR A 106 11.99 2.25 -14.53
CA TYR A 106 11.30 2.99 -15.59
C TYR A 106 11.03 4.44 -15.18
N LEU A 107 10.51 4.69 -13.97
CA LEU A 107 10.18 6.03 -13.49
C LEU A 107 11.42 6.90 -13.26
N LEU A 108 12.55 6.30 -12.88
CA LEU A 108 13.79 7.00 -12.56
C LEU A 108 14.79 7.11 -13.72
N ARG A 109 14.46 6.56 -14.90
CA ARG A 109 15.37 6.49 -16.06
C ARG A 109 15.98 7.83 -16.49
N ASP A 110 15.23 8.93 -16.30
CA ASP A 110 15.63 10.29 -16.69
C ASP A 110 16.13 11.11 -15.49
N VAL A 111 16.27 10.48 -14.30
CA VAL A 111 16.78 11.13 -13.09
C VAL A 111 18.29 10.91 -13.00
N PRO A 112 19.12 11.97 -13.13
CA PRO A 112 20.57 11.83 -13.16
C PRO A 112 21.11 11.09 -11.92
N GLY A 113 21.97 10.11 -12.19
CA GLY A 113 22.62 9.32 -11.15
C GLY A 113 21.76 8.22 -10.54
N TRP A 114 20.50 8.04 -10.92
CA TRP A 114 19.71 6.87 -10.53
C TRP A 114 19.76 5.80 -11.63
N THR A 115 20.43 4.69 -11.32
CA THR A 115 20.52 3.49 -12.17
C THR A 115 20.05 2.28 -11.39
N ARG A 116 19.77 1.16 -12.07
CA ARG A 116 19.43 -0.10 -11.39
C ARG A 116 20.48 -0.51 -10.36
N GLN A 117 21.75 -0.44 -10.75
CA GLN A 117 22.88 -0.75 -9.86
C GLN A 117 22.91 0.14 -8.60
N ARG A 118 22.59 1.44 -8.73
CA ARG A 118 22.51 2.33 -7.57
C ARG A 118 21.34 1.96 -6.68
N MET A 119 20.17 1.65 -7.24
CA MET A 119 19.01 1.19 -6.47
C MET A 119 19.35 -0.06 -5.67
N ASP A 120 19.95 -1.06 -6.32
CA ASP A 120 20.36 -2.31 -5.67
C ASP A 120 21.38 -2.04 -4.54
N THR A 121 22.29 -1.08 -4.73
CA THR A 121 23.25 -0.67 -3.68
C THR A 121 22.55 -0.05 -2.47
N VAL A 122 21.60 0.86 -2.68
CA VAL A 122 20.81 1.49 -1.60
C VAL A 122 20.02 0.43 -0.84
N ILE A 123 19.39 -0.49 -1.57
CA ILE A 123 18.62 -1.61 -1.00
C ILE A 123 19.52 -2.53 -0.17
N ALA A 124 20.70 -2.87 -0.68
CA ALA A 124 21.67 -3.73 0.02
C ALA A 124 22.20 -3.10 1.31
N ARG A 125 22.35 -1.77 1.33
CA ARG A 125 22.77 -1.02 2.52
C ARG A 125 21.65 -0.73 3.52
N ILE A 126 20.39 -1.07 3.18
CA ILE A 126 19.20 -0.78 4.01
C ILE A 126 19.10 0.73 4.28
N GLU A 127 19.51 1.55 3.30
CA GLU A 127 19.42 3.00 3.38
C GLU A 127 18.03 3.46 2.90
N GLU A 128 17.33 4.25 3.71
CA GLU A 128 16.11 4.92 3.27
C GLU A 128 16.46 6.12 2.38
N ARG A 129 15.88 6.16 1.18
CA ARG A 129 16.04 7.26 0.22
C ARG A 129 14.69 7.63 -0.37
N THR A 130 14.41 8.93 -0.39
CA THR A 130 13.27 9.50 -1.11
C THR A 130 13.76 10.13 -2.39
N VAL A 131 13.06 9.84 -3.50
CA VAL A 131 13.35 10.42 -4.82
C VAL A 131 12.07 11.00 -5.37
N SER A 132 12.07 12.31 -5.61
CA SER A 132 10.94 12.98 -6.24
C SER A 132 11.09 12.92 -7.76
N LEU A 133 10.02 12.52 -8.44
CA LEU A 133 9.96 12.59 -9.89
C LEU A 133 9.88 14.05 -10.33
N LYS A 134 10.63 14.40 -11.37
CA LYS A 134 10.59 15.74 -11.96
C LYS A 134 9.22 16.01 -12.59
N GLU A 135 8.73 15.05 -13.37
CA GLU A 135 7.42 15.08 -14.00
C GLU A 135 6.50 14.09 -13.27
N PRO A 136 5.38 14.55 -12.69
CA PRO A 136 4.41 13.66 -12.06
C PRO A 136 3.79 12.70 -13.09
N VAL A 137 3.68 11.43 -12.71
CA VAL A 137 2.99 10.41 -13.53
C VAL A 137 1.57 10.23 -12.99
N PRO A 138 0.52 10.44 -13.80
CA PRO A 138 -0.86 10.24 -13.37
C PRO A 138 -1.12 8.75 -13.09
N VAL A 139 -1.82 8.47 -11.99
CA VAL A 139 -2.21 7.12 -11.58
C VAL A 139 -3.73 7.06 -11.51
N HIS A 140 -4.32 6.17 -12.31
CA HIS A 140 -5.75 5.89 -12.31
C HIS A 140 -5.98 4.48 -11.79
N VAL A 141 -6.71 4.36 -10.69
CA VAL A 141 -7.18 3.07 -10.15
C VAL A 141 -8.65 2.96 -10.53
N VAL A 142 -8.94 2.04 -11.45
CA VAL A 142 -10.29 1.80 -11.96
C VAL A 142 -10.72 0.38 -11.61
N TYR A 143 -12.02 0.17 -11.45
CA TYR A 143 -12.61 -1.13 -11.18
C TYR A 143 -13.57 -1.48 -12.31
N PHE A 144 -13.23 -2.52 -13.06
CA PHE A 144 -14.05 -3.09 -14.11
C PHE A 144 -14.16 -4.59 -13.89
N SER A 145 -15.39 -5.10 -13.83
CA SER A 145 -15.69 -6.53 -13.82
C SER A 145 -15.71 -7.13 -15.23
N THR A 146 -15.75 -6.28 -16.27
CA THR A 146 -15.66 -6.69 -17.67
C THR A 146 -14.88 -5.68 -18.51
N TRP A 147 -14.08 -6.16 -19.47
CA TRP A 147 -13.38 -5.32 -20.44
C TRP A 147 -13.02 -6.09 -21.72
N LYS A 148 -12.67 -5.36 -22.77
CA LYS A 148 -12.12 -5.94 -24.00
C LYS A 148 -10.62 -6.21 -23.86
N ALA A 149 -10.20 -7.46 -24.04
CA ALA A 149 -8.80 -7.83 -24.12
C ALA A 149 -8.13 -7.26 -25.38
N ARG A 150 -6.80 -7.33 -25.44
CA ARG A 150 -6.02 -6.81 -26.58
C ARG A 150 -6.33 -7.51 -27.91
N ASP A 151 -6.78 -8.76 -27.85
CA ASP A 151 -7.18 -9.55 -29.01
C ASP A 151 -8.66 -9.35 -29.41
N GLY A 152 -9.39 -8.47 -28.70
CA GLY A 152 -10.80 -8.17 -28.95
C GLY A 152 -11.80 -9.09 -28.24
N SER A 153 -11.34 -10.11 -27.53
CA SER A 153 -12.20 -10.97 -26.71
C SER A 153 -12.75 -10.25 -25.47
N ASP A 154 -13.88 -10.72 -24.96
CA ASP A 154 -14.46 -10.23 -23.71
C ASP A 154 -13.84 -10.95 -22.52
N GLU A 155 -13.30 -10.17 -21.59
CA GLU A 155 -12.80 -10.65 -20.31
C GLU A 155 -13.82 -10.34 -19.21
N PHE A 156 -14.01 -11.32 -18.32
CA PHE A 156 -14.88 -11.19 -17.16
C PHE A 156 -14.09 -11.52 -15.89
N ARG A 157 -14.36 -10.78 -14.82
CA ARG A 157 -13.85 -11.05 -13.47
C ARG A 157 -15.00 -11.01 -12.50
N GLN A 158 -14.84 -11.77 -11.42
CA GLN A 158 -15.81 -11.77 -10.33
C GLN A 158 -15.95 -10.37 -9.73
N ASP A 159 -17.18 -9.90 -9.56
CA ASP A 159 -17.48 -8.66 -8.86
C ASP A 159 -17.32 -8.85 -7.34
N ILE A 160 -16.09 -8.78 -6.86
CA ILE A 160 -15.72 -9.01 -5.46
C ILE A 160 -16.25 -7.94 -4.49
N TYR A 161 -16.67 -6.78 -5.01
CA TYR A 161 -17.18 -5.67 -4.20
C TYR A 161 -18.70 -5.47 -4.33
N GLY A 162 -19.39 -6.26 -5.15
CA GLY A 162 -20.83 -6.14 -5.38
C GLY A 162 -21.22 -4.78 -5.96
N LEU A 163 -20.33 -4.14 -6.73
CA LEU A 163 -20.59 -2.83 -7.33
C LEU A 163 -21.51 -2.93 -8.54
N ASP A 164 -21.45 -4.03 -9.30
CA ASP A 164 -22.26 -4.22 -10.50
C ASP A 164 -23.73 -4.34 -10.14
N GLU A 165 -24.06 -5.09 -9.09
CA GLU A 165 -25.43 -5.21 -8.58
C GLU A 165 -25.98 -3.85 -8.14
N ARG A 166 -25.16 -3.04 -7.45
CA ARG A 166 -25.55 -1.69 -7.00
C ARG A 166 -25.79 -0.75 -8.16
N VAL A 167 -24.90 -0.77 -9.16
CA VAL A 167 -25.04 0.03 -10.38
C VAL A 167 -26.31 -0.39 -11.12
N ASN A 168 -26.53 -1.69 -11.30
CA ASN A 168 -27.73 -2.20 -11.96
C ASN A 168 -29.02 -1.79 -11.23
N ALA A 169 -29.05 -1.90 -9.89
CA ALA A 169 -30.19 -1.45 -9.10
C ALA A 169 -30.46 0.07 -9.28
N ALA A 170 -29.42 0.89 -9.35
CA ALA A 170 -29.56 2.34 -9.57
C ALA A 170 -30.07 2.67 -10.99
N LEU A 171 -29.61 1.94 -12.01
CA LEU A 171 -30.06 2.10 -13.39
C LEU A 171 -31.52 1.69 -13.58
N VAL A 172 -31.96 0.60 -12.94
CA VAL A 172 -33.34 0.10 -13.04
C VAL A 172 -34.33 0.94 -12.22
N SER A 173 -33.89 1.57 -11.13
CA SER A 173 -34.73 2.42 -10.26
C SER A 173 -34.82 3.88 -10.70
N SER A 174 -33.99 4.32 -11.64
CA SER A 174 -34.13 5.63 -12.27
C SER A 174 -35.30 5.60 -13.26
N PRO A 175 -36.35 6.43 -13.12
CA PRO A 175 -37.44 6.45 -14.08
C PRO A 175 -36.88 6.77 -15.47
N GLN A 176 -37.21 5.96 -16.47
CA GLN A 176 -37.14 6.43 -17.85
C GLN A 176 -38.10 7.61 -17.95
N ASP A 177 -37.55 8.83 -18.04
CA ASP A 177 -38.33 10.02 -18.34
C ASP A 177 -39.03 9.75 -19.69
N SER A 178 -40.32 9.47 -19.60
CA SER A 178 -41.17 9.14 -20.72
C SER A 178 -41.66 10.45 -21.31
N SER A 179 -40.82 11.05 -22.14
CA SER A 179 -41.23 12.16 -23.00
C SER A 179 -41.27 11.70 -24.46
N HIS A 180 -42.43 11.18 -24.86
CA HIS A 180 -42.92 11.19 -26.24
C HIS A 180 -44.41 11.51 -26.24
#